data_AF-A0A9P5MGN3-F1
#
_entry.id   AF-A0A9P5MGN3-F1
#
_cell.length_a   1.000
_cell.length_b   1.000
_cell.length_c   1.000
_cell.angle_alpha   90.00
_cell.angle_beta   90.00
_cell.angle_gamma   90.00
#
_symmetry.space_group_name_H-M   'P 1'
#
loop_
_entity.id
_entity.type
_entity.pdbx_description
1 polymer ?
#
loop_
_entity_poly.entity_id
_entity_poly.type
_entity_poly.pdbx_seq_one_letter_code
_entity_poly.pdbx_strand_id
1 'polypeptide(L)'
;MPLSTLPQDVLYVIFSFLSVAEILKIRRTCRTLYEISDSHAVWRSAIHYQLVPRGIPLSVPKSVDSASLSAIQLRNHAIFSAKLDYTWRNPRWGRSVPHIEWKPLAHPIPDAYFVTGTYGEYILVSSFSNPLLTLWHVGSCDREPVIRDSWHTEGAVHGIAFNSDPEHPASFAVSTKSSRR
;
A
#
# COMPACT_ATOMS: atom_id res chain seq x y z
N MET A 1 5.47 -28.68 31.18
CA MET A 1 5.28 -27.32 31.72
C MET A 1 4.48 -26.50 30.71
N PRO A 2 3.48 -25.71 31.14
CA PRO A 2 2.71 -24.85 30.23
C PRO A 2 3.57 -23.72 29.67
N LEU A 3 3.36 -23.32 28.42
CA LEU A 3 4.06 -22.18 27.83
C LEU A 3 3.83 -20.89 28.62
N SER A 4 2.63 -20.72 29.20
CA SER A 4 2.25 -19.53 29.97
C SER A 4 2.94 -19.38 31.32
N THR A 5 3.72 -20.38 31.77
CA THR A 5 4.49 -20.27 33.04
C THR A 5 5.92 -19.81 32.81
N LEU A 6 6.32 -19.58 31.56
CA LEU A 6 7.65 -19.04 31.25
C LEU A 6 7.74 -17.55 31.65
N PRO A 7 8.94 -17.06 31.99
CA PRO A 7 9.20 -15.64 32.14
C PRO A 7 8.78 -14.82 30.91
N GLN A 8 8.28 -13.61 31.13
CA GLN A 8 7.69 -12.76 30.09
C GLN A 8 8.70 -12.35 29.01
N ASP A 9 9.95 -12.12 29.38
CA ASP A 9 11.08 -11.87 28.48
C ASP A 9 11.35 -13.06 27.55
N VAL A 10 11.34 -14.28 28.06
CA VAL A 10 11.46 -15.51 27.24
C VAL A 10 10.29 -15.62 26.28
N LEU A 11 9.08 -15.28 26.72
CA LEU A 11 7.91 -15.24 25.86
C LEU A 11 8.07 -14.20 24.75
N TYR A 12 8.59 -12.99 25.03
CA TYR A 12 8.86 -12.01 23.97
C TYR A 12 9.86 -12.50 22.93
N VAL A 13 10.93 -13.18 23.36
CA VAL A 13 11.90 -13.80 22.46
C VAL A 13 11.20 -14.83 21.56
N ILE A 14 10.38 -15.72 22.13
CA ILE A 14 9.61 -16.70 21.35
C ILE A 14 8.72 -16.01 20.32
N PHE A 15 7.96 -14.99 20.72
CA PHE A 15 7.07 -14.25 19.82
C PHE A 15 7.81 -13.53 18.69
N SER A 16 9.08 -13.16 18.86
CA SER A 16 9.88 -12.52 17.80
C SER A 16 10.15 -13.45 16.60
N PHE A 17 10.12 -14.76 16.82
CA PHE A 17 10.30 -15.79 15.78
C PHE A 17 9.00 -16.19 15.08
N LEU A 18 7.84 -15.73 15.57
CA LEU A 18 6.55 -16.12 15.04
C LEU A 18 6.07 -15.20 13.92
N SER A 19 5.41 -15.78 12.93
CA SER A 19 4.65 -15.01 11.93
C SER A 19 3.42 -14.35 12.55
N VAL A 20 2.91 -13.30 11.88
CA VAL A 20 1.66 -12.62 12.28
C VAL A 20 0.50 -13.60 12.44
N ALA A 21 0.39 -14.61 11.56
CA ALA A 21 -0.67 -15.61 11.63
C ALA A 21 -0.53 -16.53 12.85
N GLU A 22 0.70 -16.90 13.23
CA GLU A 22 0.97 -17.73 14.40
C GLU A 22 0.71 -16.97 15.70
N ILE A 23 1.14 -15.71 15.79
CA ILE A 23 0.83 -14.82 16.92
C ILE A 23 -0.70 -14.74 17.13
N LEU A 24 -1.47 -14.58 16.04
CA LEU A 24 -2.93 -14.54 16.09
C LEU A 24 -3.58 -15.87 16.50
N LYS A 25 -2.93 -17.01 16.25
CA LYS A 25 -3.40 -18.33 16.72
C LYS A 25 -3.07 -18.50 18.21
N ILE A 26 -1.85 -18.21 18.62
CA ILE A 26 -1.37 -18.39 20.00
C ILE A 26 -2.15 -17.51 20.96
N ARG A 27 -2.47 -16.26 20.59
CA ARG A 27 -3.25 -15.37 21.47
C ARG A 27 -4.66 -15.86 21.81
N ARG A 28 -5.18 -16.85 21.09
CA ARG A 28 -6.52 -17.42 21.31
C ARG A 28 -6.50 -18.62 22.27
N THR A 29 -5.34 -19.03 22.78
CA THR A 29 -5.24 -20.24 23.61
C THR A 29 -5.48 -19.96 25.09
N CYS A 30 -4.89 -18.90 25.65
CA CYS A 30 -5.09 -18.51 27.05
C CYS A 30 -4.93 -17.00 27.27
N ARG A 31 -5.41 -16.51 28.42
CA ARG A 31 -5.40 -15.10 28.79
C ARG A 31 -3.99 -14.51 28.87
N THR A 32 -3.03 -15.22 29.46
CA THR A 32 -1.65 -14.75 29.58
C THR A 32 -1.00 -14.52 28.22
N LEU A 33 -1.18 -15.46 27.29
CA LEU A 33 -0.65 -15.34 25.93
C LEU A 33 -1.39 -14.27 25.13
N TYR A 34 -2.68 -14.07 25.40
CA TYR A 34 -3.42 -12.93 24.86
C TYR A 34 -2.79 -11.60 25.31
N GLU A 35 -2.57 -11.39 26.61
CA GLU A 35 -2.03 -10.16 27.18
C GLU A 35 -0.62 -9.85 26.64
N ILE A 36 0.26 -10.86 26.57
CA ILE A 36 1.62 -10.70 26.03
C ILE A 36 1.57 -10.35 24.54
N SER A 37 0.75 -11.06 23.76
CA SER A 37 0.57 -10.80 22.34
C SER A 37 -0.02 -9.42 22.05
N ASP A 38 -0.66 -8.78 23.05
CA ASP A 38 -1.27 -7.47 22.90
C ASP A 38 -0.24 -6.33 22.98
N SER A 39 0.94 -6.62 23.52
CA SER A 39 1.99 -5.63 23.77
C SER A 39 2.59 -5.02 22.50
N HIS A 40 3.05 -3.78 22.64
CA HIS A 40 3.74 -3.04 21.59
C HIS A 40 4.99 -3.76 21.06
N ALA A 41 5.78 -4.35 21.96
CA ALA A 41 7.05 -5.01 21.64
C ALA A 41 6.87 -6.20 20.67
N VAL A 42 5.80 -6.99 20.84
CA VAL A 42 5.50 -8.12 19.96
C VAL A 42 5.21 -7.66 18.54
N TRP A 43 4.33 -6.67 18.37
CA TRP A 43 3.97 -6.19 17.03
C TRP A 43 5.09 -5.44 16.33
N ARG A 44 5.89 -4.66 17.09
CA ARG A 44 7.10 -4.04 16.56
C ARG A 44 8.10 -5.10 16.07
N SER A 45 8.32 -6.16 16.86
CA SER A 45 9.21 -7.27 16.49
C SER A 45 8.68 -8.02 15.26
N ALA A 46 7.38 -8.30 15.19
CA ALA A 46 6.77 -8.95 14.04
C ALA A 46 6.97 -8.11 12.76
N ILE A 47 6.78 -6.79 12.84
CA ILE A 47 7.05 -5.90 11.71
C ILE A 47 8.52 -5.95 11.31
N HIS A 48 9.43 -5.73 12.26
CA HIS A 48 10.86 -5.59 12.00
C HIS A 48 11.56 -6.87 11.55
N TYR A 49 11.18 -8.03 12.11
CA TYR A 49 11.84 -9.31 11.83
C TYR A 49 11.10 -10.17 10.82
N GLN A 50 9.78 -10.01 10.66
CA GLN A 50 9.01 -10.88 9.77
C GLN A 50 8.52 -10.16 8.50
N LEU A 51 8.12 -8.89 8.59
CA LEU A 51 7.53 -8.19 7.44
C LEU A 51 8.58 -7.43 6.62
N VAL A 52 9.36 -6.57 7.27
CA VAL A 52 10.36 -5.71 6.62
C VAL A 52 11.43 -6.53 5.87
N PRO A 53 12.04 -7.59 6.44
CA PRO A 53 13.08 -8.35 5.75
C PRO A 53 12.55 -9.13 4.54
N ARG A 54 11.23 -9.37 4.49
CA ARG A 54 10.56 -10.01 3.35
C ARG A 54 10.13 -9.01 2.26
N GLY A 55 10.44 -7.73 2.44
CA GLY A 55 10.04 -6.66 1.52
C GLY A 55 8.53 -6.41 1.49
N ILE A 56 7.78 -6.83 2.53
CA ILE A 56 6.33 -6.63 2.58
C ILE A 56 6.06 -5.15 2.87
N PRO A 57 5.32 -4.43 2.00
CA PRO A 57 5.03 -3.03 2.21
C PRO A 57 4.14 -2.86 3.45
N LEU A 58 4.58 -1.99 4.36
CA LEU A 58 3.78 -1.59 5.52
C LEU A 58 2.81 -0.50 5.10
N SER A 59 1.55 -0.62 5.50
CA SER A 59 0.53 0.42 5.29
C SER A 59 0.64 1.58 6.28
N VAL A 60 1.87 1.94 6.65
CA VAL A 60 2.18 3.08 7.52
C VAL A 60 2.75 4.17 6.61
N PRO A 61 2.28 5.44 6.71
CA PRO A 61 2.89 6.53 5.98
C PRO A 61 4.39 6.61 6.31
N LYS A 62 5.24 6.81 5.29
CA LYS A 62 6.70 6.90 5.48
C LYS A 62 7.14 8.00 6.46
N SER A 63 6.28 9.00 6.67
CA SER A 63 6.48 10.11 7.60
C SER A 63 6.25 9.75 9.07
N VAL A 64 5.63 8.60 9.37
CA VAL A 64 5.30 8.20 10.73
C VAL A 64 6.33 7.21 11.24
N ASP A 65 7.03 7.57 12.32
CA ASP A 65 7.91 6.64 13.00
C ASP A 65 7.08 5.51 13.63
N SER A 66 7.40 4.27 13.28
CA SER A 66 6.85 3.07 13.88
C SER A 66 6.93 3.04 15.42
N ALA A 67 7.88 3.75 16.04
CA ALA A 67 7.97 3.87 17.50
C ALA A 67 6.89 4.76 18.11
N SER A 68 6.30 5.67 17.32
CA SER A 68 5.24 6.56 17.78
C SER A 68 3.84 5.92 17.75
N LEU A 69 3.70 4.76 17.10
CA LEU A 69 2.43 4.08 16.93
C LEU A 69 2.02 3.33 18.19
N SER A 70 0.73 3.38 18.55
CA SER A 70 0.19 2.54 19.62
C SER A 70 0.28 1.04 19.27
N ALA A 71 0.24 0.17 20.29
CA ALA A 71 0.26 -1.28 20.10
C ALA A 71 -0.88 -1.78 19.18
N ILE A 72 -2.05 -1.13 19.26
CA ILE A 72 -3.22 -1.44 18.42
C ILE A 72 -2.95 -1.05 16.96
N GLN A 73 -2.38 0.15 16.73
CA GLN A 73 -2.03 0.58 15.37
C GLN A 73 -1.00 -0.35 14.75
N LEU A 74 0.10 -0.66 15.45
CA LEU A 74 1.12 -1.61 14.96
C LEU A 74 0.52 -2.97 14.62
N ARG A 75 -0.34 -3.50 15.49
CA ARG A 75 -1.07 -4.74 15.22
C ARG A 75 -1.88 -4.66 13.94
N ASN A 76 -2.68 -3.61 13.78
CA ASN A 76 -3.54 -3.46 12.61
C ASN A 76 -2.72 -3.37 11.33
N HIS A 77 -1.62 -2.61 11.32
CA HIS A 77 -0.71 -2.52 10.19
C HIS A 77 -0.04 -3.87 9.90
N ALA A 78 0.43 -4.59 10.92
CA ALA A 78 1.05 -5.91 10.74
C ALA A 78 0.07 -6.93 10.14
N ILE A 79 -1.17 -6.97 10.67
CA ILE A 79 -2.23 -7.86 10.18
C ILE A 79 -2.61 -7.51 8.75
N PHE A 80 -2.82 -6.22 8.46
CA PHE A 80 -3.18 -5.77 7.12
C PHE A 80 -2.08 -6.13 6.10
N SER A 81 -0.83 -5.81 6.41
CA SER A 81 0.30 -6.07 5.52
C SER A 81 0.49 -7.57 5.28
N ALA A 82 0.37 -8.41 6.32
CA ALA A 82 0.42 -9.86 6.18
C ALA A 82 -0.74 -10.43 5.35
N LYS A 83 -1.96 -9.91 5.52
CA LYS A 83 -3.12 -10.30 4.71
C LYS A 83 -2.95 -9.90 3.25
N LEU A 84 -2.40 -8.71 3.01
CA LEU A 84 -2.11 -8.20 1.68
C LEU A 84 -1.09 -9.12 1.00
N ASP A 85 0.06 -9.38 1.64
CA ASP A 85 1.08 -10.32 1.13
C ASP A 85 0.49 -11.71 0.82
N TYR A 86 -0.30 -12.27 1.74
CA TYR A 86 -0.97 -13.56 1.49
C TYR A 86 -1.91 -13.51 0.27
N THR A 87 -2.67 -12.43 0.12
CA THR A 87 -3.62 -12.25 -0.99
C THR A 87 -2.91 -12.11 -2.33
N TRP A 88 -1.79 -11.37 -2.36
CA TRP A 88 -0.97 -11.22 -3.57
C TRP A 88 -0.26 -12.52 -3.96
N ARG A 89 0.21 -13.32 -2.99
CA ARG A 89 0.83 -14.64 -3.24
C ARG A 89 -0.17 -15.72 -3.62
N ASN A 90 -1.41 -15.60 -3.14
CA ASN A 90 -2.48 -16.56 -3.37
C ASN A 90 -3.68 -15.85 -4.01
N PRO A 91 -3.51 -15.31 -5.24
CA PRO A 91 -4.59 -14.64 -5.91
C PRO A 91 -5.75 -15.61 -6.06
N ARG A 92 -6.89 -15.26 -5.46
CA ARG A 92 -8.14 -15.97 -5.72
C ARG A 92 -8.65 -15.49 -7.07
N TRP A 93 -8.29 -16.22 -8.12
CA TRP A 93 -8.86 -16.07 -9.46
C TRP A 93 -10.39 -16.15 -9.32
N GLY A 94 -11.08 -15.04 -9.55
CA GLY A 94 -12.53 -14.92 -9.33
C GLY A 94 -12.97 -13.71 -8.50
N ARG A 95 -12.06 -12.95 -7.88
CA ARG A 95 -12.40 -11.55 -7.56
C ARG A 95 -12.52 -10.80 -8.87
N SER A 96 -13.66 -10.14 -9.08
CA SER A 96 -13.86 -9.22 -10.19
C SER A 96 -12.72 -8.21 -10.17
N VAL A 97 -11.74 -8.38 -11.06
CA VAL A 97 -10.79 -7.30 -11.33
C VAL A 97 -11.65 -6.25 -12.03
N PRO A 98 -11.81 -5.05 -11.46
CA PRO A 98 -12.60 -4.02 -12.12
C PRO A 98 -12.04 -3.82 -13.52
N HIS A 99 -12.84 -4.21 -14.51
CA HIS A 99 -12.46 -4.04 -15.90
C HIS A 99 -12.71 -2.58 -16.25
N ILE A 100 -11.63 -1.82 -16.37
CA ILE A 100 -11.73 -0.45 -16.85
C ILE A 100 -11.87 -0.53 -18.36
N GLU A 101 -13.11 -0.43 -18.86
CA GLU A 101 -13.34 -0.29 -20.29
C GLU A 101 -12.90 1.12 -20.71
N TRP A 102 -11.63 1.24 -21.10
CA TRP A 102 -11.10 2.46 -21.66
C TRP A 102 -11.59 2.60 -23.10
N LYS A 103 -12.76 3.22 -23.28
CA LYS A 103 -13.32 3.46 -24.62
C LYS A 103 -12.41 4.44 -25.38
N PRO A 104 -12.09 4.11 -26.63
CA PRO A 104 -10.72 4.19 -27.12
C PRO A 104 -10.36 5.60 -27.59
N LEU A 105 -9.28 6.17 -27.03
CA LEU A 105 -8.31 6.78 -27.92
C LEU A 105 -7.70 5.60 -28.68
N ALA A 106 -7.70 5.63 -30.02
CA ALA A 106 -7.38 4.50 -30.91
C ALA A 106 -5.92 3.98 -30.82
N HIS A 107 -5.23 4.23 -29.72
CA HIS A 107 -3.78 4.14 -29.55
C HIS A 107 -3.47 3.54 -28.18
N PRO A 108 -2.39 2.76 -28.05
CA PRO A 108 -2.00 2.13 -26.78
C PRO A 108 -1.85 3.17 -25.66
N ILE A 109 -2.18 2.80 -24.43
CA ILE A 109 -1.83 3.58 -23.24
C ILE A 109 -0.31 3.42 -23.06
N PRO A 110 0.48 4.48 -23.25
CA PRO A 110 1.91 4.38 -23.09
C PRO A 110 2.35 4.30 -21.63
N ASP A 111 1.82 5.19 -20.81
CA ASP A 111 2.30 5.38 -19.45
C ASP A 111 1.13 5.64 -18.49
N ALA A 112 1.16 4.93 -17.37
CA ALA A 112 0.28 5.11 -16.23
C ALA A 112 1.13 5.26 -14.96
N TYR A 113 0.81 6.25 -14.15
CA TYR A 113 1.55 6.60 -12.95
C TYR A 113 0.63 6.67 -11.75
N PHE A 114 1.02 6.09 -10.63
CA PHE A 114 0.35 6.36 -9.36
C PHE A 114 0.72 7.75 -8.86
N VAL A 115 -0.29 8.54 -8.49
CA VAL A 115 -0.04 9.88 -7.93
C VAL A 115 0.57 9.72 -6.54
N THR A 116 1.71 10.37 -6.31
CA THR A 116 2.38 10.37 -5.02
C THR A 116 1.55 11.11 -3.97
N GLY A 117 1.65 10.70 -2.70
CA GLY A 117 0.92 11.34 -1.60
C GLY A 117 -0.56 10.96 -1.49
N THR A 118 -1.15 10.28 -2.48
CA THR A 118 -2.58 9.90 -2.46
C THR A 118 -2.82 8.43 -2.12
N TYR A 119 -1.88 7.75 -1.46
CA TYR A 119 -1.99 6.34 -1.03
C TYR A 119 -2.45 5.35 -2.13
N GLY A 120 -2.14 5.63 -3.40
CA GLY A 120 -2.55 4.80 -4.54
C GLY A 120 -4.02 4.93 -4.95
N GLU A 121 -4.76 5.92 -4.42
CA GLU A 121 -6.15 6.18 -4.79
C GLU A 121 -6.31 6.76 -6.19
N TYR A 122 -5.24 7.35 -6.75
CA TYR A 122 -5.28 8.01 -8.04
C TYR A 122 -4.20 7.49 -8.99
N ILE A 123 -4.59 7.35 -10.26
CA ILE A 123 -3.71 7.01 -11.37
C ILE A 123 -3.79 8.12 -12.41
N LEU A 124 -2.64 8.67 -12.79
CA LEU A 124 -2.52 9.58 -13.92
C LEU A 124 -2.16 8.77 -15.17
N VAL A 125 -2.95 8.89 -16.21
CA VAL A 125 -2.75 8.20 -17.48
C VAL A 125 -2.49 9.23 -18.58
N SER A 126 -1.42 9.02 -19.36
CA SER A 126 -1.06 9.86 -20.50
C SER A 126 -1.16 9.09 -21.81
N SER A 127 -1.33 9.78 -22.93
CA SER A 127 -1.29 9.20 -24.28
C SER A 127 -0.16 9.82 -25.11
N PHE A 128 0.48 9.04 -25.98
CA PHE A 128 1.55 9.54 -26.85
C PHE A 128 1.00 10.24 -28.10
N SER A 129 -0.14 9.80 -28.59
CA SER A 129 -0.74 10.33 -29.81
C SER A 129 -1.73 11.45 -29.54
N ASN A 130 -2.29 11.48 -28.34
CA ASN A 130 -3.23 12.51 -27.94
C ASN A 130 -2.62 13.35 -26.82
N PRO A 131 -2.70 14.68 -26.92
CA PRO A 131 -2.29 15.57 -25.85
C PRO A 131 -3.36 15.58 -24.76
N LEU A 132 -3.68 14.42 -24.19
CA LEU A 132 -4.68 14.25 -23.15
C LEU A 132 -4.06 13.51 -21.97
N LEU A 133 -4.15 14.14 -20.81
CA LEU A 133 -3.87 13.55 -19.51
C LEU A 133 -5.19 13.30 -18.81
N THR A 134 -5.36 12.14 -18.20
CA THR A 134 -6.56 11.81 -17.42
C THR A 134 -6.18 11.35 -16.02
N LEU A 135 -6.83 11.92 -15.01
CA LEU A 135 -6.69 11.52 -13.62
C LEU A 135 -7.84 10.59 -13.26
N TRP A 136 -7.49 9.36 -12.90
CA TRP A 136 -8.42 8.32 -12.49
C TRP A 136 -8.41 8.19 -10.98
N HIS A 137 -9.59 8.10 -10.38
CA HIS A 137 -9.74 7.66 -9.01
C HIS A 137 -10.07 6.17 -9.00
N VAL A 138 -9.14 5.37 -8.49
CA VAL A 138 -9.23 3.90 -8.35
C VAL A 138 -9.55 3.48 -6.91
N GLY A 139 -9.74 4.44 -6.00
CA GLY A 139 -10.02 4.20 -4.59
C GLY A 139 -11.40 3.56 -4.35
N SER A 140 -11.38 2.49 -3.54
CA SER A 140 -12.50 1.63 -3.07
C SER A 140 -12.68 0.34 -3.88
N CYS A 141 -12.44 -0.81 -3.23
CA CYS A 141 -12.57 -2.16 -3.79
C CYS A 141 -13.90 -2.49 -4.48
N ASP A 142 -14.94 -1.66 -4.26
CA ASP A 142 -16.31 -1.90 -4.72
C ASP A 142 -16.81 -0.84 -5.73
N ARG A 143 -15.96 0.11 -6.13
CA ARG A 143 -16.33 1.12 -7.13
C ARG A 143 -15.49 0.96 -8.38
N GLU A 144 -16.15 1.05 -9.53
CA GLU A 144 -15.45 1.16 -10.80
C GLU A 144 -14.58 2.41 -10.80
N PRO A 145 -13.38 2.36 -11.38
CA PRO A 145 -12.53 3.52 -11.54
C PRO A 145 -13.21 4.64 -12.32
N VAL A 146 -13.13 5.87 -11.82
CA VAL A 146 -13.79 7.04 -12.42
C VAL A 146 -12.76 8.08 -12.82
N ILE A 147 -12.90 8.65 -14.02
CA ILE A 147 -12.13 9.83 -14.43
C ILE A 147 -12.59 11.02 -13.58
N ARG A 148 -11.67 11.57 -12.80
CA ARG A 148 -11.91 12.75 -11.97
C ARG A 148 -11.64 14.03 -12.71
N ASP A 149 -10.59 14.04 -13.52
CA ASP A 149 -10.18 15.23 -14.25
C ASP A 149 -9.43 14.85 -15.53
N SER A 150 -9.37 15.79 -16.47
CA SER A 150 -8.68 15.63 -17.74
C SER A 150 -8.11 16.94 -18.24
N TRP A 151 -6.85 16.92 -18.68
CA TRP A 151 -6.17 18.11 -19.18
C TRP A 151 -5.65 17.90 -20.60
N HIS A 152 -5.81 18.93 -21.42
CA HIS A 152 -5.19 18.99 -22.73
C HIS A 152 -3.80 19.61 -22.64
N THR A 153 -2.82 18.99 -23.29
CA THR A 153 -1.44 19.49 -23.38
C THR A 153 -1.17 20.17 -24.72
N GLU A 154 -0.11 20.96 -24.83
CA GLU A 154 0.25 21.63 -26.09
C GLU A 154 0.83 20.66 -27.15
N GLY A 155 1.20 19.44 -26.74
CA GLY A 155 1.78 18.42 -27.59
C GLY A 155 1.80 17.07 -26.88
N ALA A 156 2.40 16.07 -27.54
CA ALA A 156 2.53 14.73 -26.99
C ALA A 156 3.30 14.77 -25.67
N VAL A 157 2.78 14.09 -24.64
CA VAL A 157 3.44 13.98 -23.34
C VAL A 157 4.69 13.14 -23.51
N HIS A 158 5.84 13.69 -23.10
CA HIS A 158 7.13 13.03 -23.18
C HIS A 158 7.66 12.60 -21.81
N GLY A 159 7.26 13.29 -20.74
CA GLY A 159 7.67 12.95 -19.39
C GLY A 159 6.77 13.59 -18.34
N ILE A 160 6.66 12.91 -17.20
CA ILE A 160 5.89 13.37 -16.03
C ILE A 160 6.79 13.24 -14.80
N ALA A 161 6.84 14.30 -13.99
CA ALA A 161 7.53 14.29 -12.71
C ALA A 161 6.54 14.66 -11.59
N PHE A 162 6.42 13.81 -10.57
CA PHE A 162 5.56 14.09 -9.42
C PHE A 162 6.30 14.89 -8.37
N ASN A 163 5.59 15.83 -7.75
CA ASN A 163 6.14 16.52 -6.61
C ASN A 163 6.27 15.56 -5.42
N SER A 164 7.41 15.66 -4.74
CA SER A 164 7.69 14.90 -3.53
C SER A 164 7.26 15.65 -2.26
N ASP A 165 7.02 16.97 -2.37
CA ASP A 165 6.54 17.81 -1.28
C ASP A 165 5.01 17.87 -1.28
N PRO A 166 4.33 17.31 -0.25
CA PRO A 166 2.87 17.33 -0.16
C PRO A 166 2.29 18.70 0.20
N GLU A 167 3.10 19.62 0.76
CA GLU A 167 2.63 20.95 1.18
C GLU A 167 2.71 21.99 0.05
N HIS A 168 3.42 21.66 -1.03
CA HIS A 168 3.58 22.55 -2.16
C HIS A 168 2.34 22.48 -3.08
N PRO A 169 1.80 23.62 -3.56
CA PRO A 169 0.55 23.66 -4.33
C PRO A 169 0.61 22.96 -5.71
N ALA A 170 1.81 22.64 -6.20
CA ALA A 170 2.01 21.93 -7.45
C ALA A 170 2.15 20.42 -7.20
N SER A 171 1.29 19.59 -7.82
CA SER A 171 1.31 18.13 -7.64
C SER A 171 2.22 17.39 -8.62
N PHE A 172 2.34 17.86 -9.86
CA PHE A 172 3.18 17.25 -10.90
C PHE A 172 3.55 18.27 -11.99
N ALA A 173 4.62 17.96 -12.73
CA ALA A 173 5.05 18.69 -13.91
C ALA A 173 5.02 17.77 -15.13
N VAL A 174 4.66 18.34 -16.29
CA VAL A 174 4.53 17.61 -17.55
C VAL A 174 5.48 18.23 -18.57
N SER A 175 6.30 17.40 -19.21
CA SER A 175 7.10 17.78 -20.37
C SER A 175 6.38 17.33 -21.64
N THR A 176 6.20 18.26 -22.58
CA THR A 176 5.55 18.01 -23.87
C THR A 176 6.56 18.15 -25.00
N LYS A 177 6.45 17.31 -26.02
CA LYS A 177 7.13 17.54 -27.30
C LYS A 177 6.19 18.29 -28.22
N SER A 178 6.52 19.56 -28.46
CA SER A 178 5.88 20.34 -29.52
C SER A 178 6.32 19.77 -30.87
N SER A 179 5.34 19.35 -31.67
CA SER A 179 5.54 19.13 -33.11
C SER A 179 5.78 20.51 -33.75
N ARG A 180 7.03 20.99 -33.76
CA ARG A 180 7.38 22.16 -34.58
C ARG A 180 7.07 21.81 -36.05
N ARG A 181 6.15 22.58 -36.65
CA ARG A 181 6.01 22.71 -38.10
C ARG A 181 7.20 23.47 -38.67
#